data_AF-A0A3D4RVR5-F1
#
_entry.id   AF-A0A3D4RVR5-F1
#
_cell.length_a   1.000
_cell.length_b   1.000
_cell.length_c   1.000
_cell.angle_alpha   90.00
_cell.angle_beta   90.00
_cell.angle_gamma   90.00
#
_symmetry.space_group_name_H-M   'P 1'
#
loop_
_entity.id
_entity.type
_entity.pdbx_description
1 polymer ?
#
loop_
_entity_poly.entity_id
_entity_poly.type
_entity_poly.pdbx_seq_one_letter_code
_entity_poly.pdbx_strand_id
1 'polypeptide(L)' 'MDIDQAKTFLAIAAHGSFLEAAKRLHITQSTVSAHVLKLEADLGASLFVLEHLHRRRS' A
#
# COMPACT_ATOMS: atom_id res chain seq x y z
N MET A 1 14.24 -6.50 1.91
CA MET A 1 13.79 -5.10 2.05
C MET A 1 14.59 -4.17 1.14
N ASP A 2 13.89 -3.54 0.20
CA ASP A 2 14.35 -2.54 -0.78
C ASP A 2 13.86 -1.13 -0.36
N ILE A 3 14.61 -0.08 -0.69
CA ILE A 3 14.24 1.30 -0.36
C ILE A 3 12.91 1.72 -0.99
N ASP A 4 12.56 1.21 -2.16
CA ASP A 4 11.32 1.56 -2.84
C ASP A 4 10.10 0.92 -2.15
N GLN A 5 10.27 -0.22 -1.48
CA GLN A 5 9.25 -0.79 -0.61
C GLN A 5 9.00 0.08 0.62
N ALA A 6 10.08 0.58 1.25
CA ALA A 6 9.97 1.47 2.41
C ALA A 6 9.31 2.81 2.04
N LYS A 7 9.69 3.43 0.91
CA LYS A 7 9.02 4.63 0.38
C LYS A 7 7.54 4.38 0.12
N THR A 8 7.21 3.21 -0.45
CA THR A 8 5.83 2.81 -0.73
C THR A 8 5.03 2.70 0.55
N PHE A 9 5.55 2.01 1.56
CA PHE A 9 4.92 1.89 2.88
C PHE A 9 4.67 3.27 3.50
N LEU A 10 5.67 4.15 3.55
CA LEU A 10 5.54 5.49 4.10
C LEU A 10 4.52 6.34 3.34
N ALA A 11 4.47 6.25 2.01
CA ALA A 11 3.50 6.96 1.20
C ALA A 11 2.06 6.48 1.47
N ILE A 12 1.84 5.16 1.59
CA ILE A 12 0.51 4.63 1.94
C ILE A 12 0.14 5.05 3.36
N ALA A 13 1.05 4.93 4.33
CA ALA A 13 0.80 5.32 5.72
C ALA A 13 0.46 6.82 5.86
N ALA A 14 1.10 7.68 5.05
CA ALA A 14 0.85 9.12 5.07
C ALA A 14 -0.47 9.54 4.39
N HIS A 15 -1.02 8.73 3.47
CA HIS A 15 -2.17 9.12 2.64
C HIS A 15 -3.38 8.19 2.74
N GLY A 16 -3.24 7.03 3.39
CA GLY A 16 -4.31 6.04 3.56
C GLY A 16 -4.81 5.40 2.26
N SER A 17 -4.09 5.58 1.14
CA SER A 17 -4.56 5.13 -0.17
C SER A 17 -3.42 4.63 -1.06
N PHE A 18 -3.57 3.42 -1.57
CA PHE A 18 -2.67 2.81 -2.56
C PHE A 18 -2.64 3.60 -3.86
N LEU A 19 -3.78 4.17 -4.27
CA LEU A 19 -3.86 4.98 -5.48
C LEU A 19 -3.13 6.32 -5.31
N GLU A 20 -3.27 6.97 -4.14
CA GLU A 20 -2.56 8.23 -3.88
C GLU A 20 -1.05 8.02 -3.71
N ALA A 21 -0.64 6.91 -3.10
CA ALA A 21 0.77 6.52 -3.05
C ALA A 21 1.35 6.32 -4.47
N ALA A 22 0.61 5.65 -5.35
CA ALA A 22 1.00 5.42 -6.74
C ALA A 22 1.24 6.75 -7.49
N LYS A 23 0.29 7.70 -7.37
CA LYS A 23 0.41 9.03 -7.98
C LYS A 23 1.64 9.79 -7.48
N ARG A 24 1.89 9.77 -6.17
CA ARG A 24 3.01 10.51 -5.54
C ARG A 24 4.37 9.92 -5.85
N LEU A 25 4.44 8.61 -6.02
CA LEU A 25 5.67 7.90 -6.36
C LEU A 25 5.87 7.77 -7.88
N HIS A 26 4.94 8.28 -8.69
CA HIS A 26 4.96 8.19 -10.15
C HIS A 26 5.07 6.74 -10.67
N ILE A 27 4.37 5.82 -10.01
CA ILE A 27 4.30 4.40 -10.37
C ILE A 27 2.83 3.96 -10.49
N THR A 28 2.60 2.76 -11.00
CA THR A 28 1.24 2.21 -11.06
C THR A 28 0.79 1.71 -9.68
N GLN A 29 -0.53 1.65 -9.47
CA GLN A 29 -1.10 1.07 -8.25
C GLN A 29 -0.77 -0.44 -8.13
N SER A 30 -0.58 -1.15 -9.25
CA SER A 30 -0.12 -2.55 -9.23
C SER A 30 1.31 -2.69 -8.71
N THR A 31 2.22 -1.76 -9.06
CA THR A 31 3.58 -1.73 -8.51
C THR A 31 3.56 -1.45 -7.01
N VAL A 32 2.72 -0.51 -6.56
CA VAL A 32 2.52 -0.25 -5.11
C VAL A 32 2.08 -1.52 -4.39
N SER A 33 1.09 -2.25 -4.91
CA SER A 33 0.64 -3.51 -4.32
C SER A 33 1.74 -4.56 -4.28
N ALA A 34 2.54 -4.70 -5.34
CA ALA A 34 3.66 -5.65 -5.39
C ALA A 34 4.75 -5.31 -4.36
N HIS A 35 5.05 -4.03 -4.17
CA HIS A 35 6.00 -3.57 -3.16
C HIS A 35 5.53 -3.93 -1.74
N VAL A 36 4.25 -3.68 -1.44
CA VAL A 36 3.65 -4.03 -0.14
C VAL A 36 3.66 -5.53 0.08
N LEU A 37 3.18 -6.32 -0.87
CA LEU A 37 3.17 -7.79 -0.79
C LEU A 37 4.56 -8.37 -0.49
N LYS A 38 5.58 -7.86 -1.18
CA LYS A 38 6.96 -8.32 -0.96
C LYS A 38 7.50 -7.86 0.40
N LEU A 39 7.14 -6.67 0.86
CA LEU A 39 7.55 -6.19 2.19
C LEU A 39 6.85 -6.98 3.31
N GLU A 40 5.57 -7.26 3.18
CA GLU A 40 4.80 -8.11 4.10
C GLU A 40 5.39 -9.52 4.17
N ALA A 41 5.79 -10.09 3.02
CA ALA A 41 6.47 -11.39 2.95
C ALA A 41 7.84 -11.38 3.63
N ASP A 42 8.65 -10.35 3.38
CA ASP A 42 9.98 -10.20 4.01
C ASP A 42 9.87 -10.05 5.55
N LEU A 43 8.80 -9.43 6.04
CA LEU A 43 8.56 -9.21 7.47
C LEU A 43 7.76 -10.34 8.14
N GLY A 44 7.11 -11.20 7.36
CA GLY A 44 6.19 -12.21 7.88
C GLY A 44 4.96 -11.62 8.57
N ALA A 45 4.53 -10.42 8.18
CA ALA A 45 3.46 -9.68 8.83
C ALA A 45 2.61 -8.90 7.83
N SER A 46 1.31 -8.77 8.10
CA SER A 46 0.44 -7.87 7.35
C SER A 46 0.62 -6.43 7.84
N LEU A 47 0.81 -5.50 6.90
CA LEU A 47 1.08 -4.09 7.17
C LEU A 47 -0.16 -3.21 7.01
N PHE A 48 -1.12 -3.63 6.17
CA PHE A 48 -2.35 -2.87 5.92
C PHE A 48 -3.58 -3.77 5.90
N VAL A 49 -4.68 -3.27 6.44
CA VAL A 49 -6.00 -3.91 6.34
C VAL A 49 -6.81 -3.23 5.25
N LEU A 50 -7.30 -4.01 4.28
CA LEU A 50 -8.26 -3.51 3.29
C LEU A 50 -9.62 -3.41 3.96
N GLU A 51 -10.00 -2.20 4.38
CA GLU A 51 -11.35 -1.96 4.83
C GLU A 51 -12.29 -1.94 3.61
N HIS A 52 -12.92 -3.08 3.33
CA HIS A 52 -14.08 -3.09 2.44
C HIS A 52 -15.21 -2.38 3.18
N LEU A 53 -15.41 -1.10 2.86
CA LEU A 53 -16.61 -0.37 3.26
C LEU A 53 -17.82 -1.18 2.79
N HIS A 54 -18.46 -1.90 3.73
CA HIS A 54 -19.82 -2.37 3.59
C HIS A 54 -20.69 -1.11 3.51
N ARG A 55 -20.84 -0.58 2.30
CA ARG A 55 -21.76 0.53 1.99
C ARG A 55 -23.18 -0.02 2.16
N ARG A 56 -23.62 -0.18 3.42
CA ARG A 56 -25.03 -0.37 3.72
C ARG A 56 -25.74 0.90 3.30
N ARG A 57 -26.63 0.69 2.33
CA ARG A 57 -27.69 1.58 1.88
C ARG A 57 -28.31 2.33 3.07
N SER A 58 -28.47 3.63 2.89
CA SER A 58 -29.65 4.37 3.35
C SER A 58 -30.25 5.07 2.14
#